data_AF-A0A495XNA3-F1
#
_entry.id   AF-A0A495XNA3-F1
#
_cell.length_a   1.000
_cell.length_b   1.000
_cell.length_c   1.000
_cell.angle_alpha   90.00
_cell.angle_beta   90.00
_cell.angle_gamma   90.00
#
_symmetry.space_group_name_H-M   'P 1'
#
loop_
_entity.id
_entity.type
_entity.pdbx_description
1 polymer ?
#
loop_
_entity_poly.entity_id
_entity_poly.type
_entity_poly.pdbx_seq_one_letter_code
_entity_poly.pdbx_strand_id
1 'polypeptide(L)'
;MQAHRDIEGDDHAGLDETMLQSVELRVSYRQGSEVIRRALQLTGDQHLGLRVGARQHPTAWGLIGFALMSADTLRDAVEAGVRFQDLSGAMVVWSAGEGDAGFTLWADLPDPALDPAIGTFLVEEAFSSVVTVTRLALGPDFRPRLVEFTFPAPDDIRPFDDLFGCPVRFTAPRNALVVYGAAPAGGVSDRWASRVLRG
;
A
#
# COMPACT_ATOMS: atom_id res chain seq x y z
N MET A 1 55.64 -11.38 -6.87
CA MET A 1 55.33 -12.80 -6.62
C MET A 1 53.85 -12.88 -6.28
N GLN A 2 53.05 -13.33 -7.27
CA GLN A 2 51.68 -13.91 -7.24
C GLN A 2 50.72 -13.40 -6.12
N ALA A 3 49.63 -12.65 -6.37
CA ALA A 3 48.42 -12.88 -7.20
C ALA A 3 47.44 -13.97 -6.66
N HIS A 4 46.14 -13.69 -6.85
CA HIS A 4 44.91 -14.52 -6.66
C HIS A 4 44.24 -14.48 -5.27
N ARG A 5 42.98 -14.08 -5.06
CA ARG A 5 41.76 -14.06 -5.93
C ARG A 5 40.78 -12.95 -5.52
N ASP A 6 40.26 -12.26 -6.53
CA ASP A 6 38.83 -12.12 -6.87
C ASP A 6 37.84 -11.94 -5.71
N ILE A 7 37.48 -10.68 -5.45
CA ILE A 7 36.12 -10.34 -4.96
C ILE A 7 35.35 -9.89 -6.22
N GLU A 8 35.00 -10.88 -7.04
CA GLU A 8 33.94 -10.75 -8.03
C GLU A 8 32.65 -11.23 -7.37
N GLY A 9 31.63 -10.36 -7.39
CA GLY A 9 30.24 -10.74 -7.19
C GLY A 9 29.75 -10.74 -5.75
N ASP A 10 29.33 -9.57 -5.25
CA ASP A 10 28.18 -9.56 -4.35
C ASP A 10 27.39 -8.26 -4.50
N ASP A 11 26.69 -8.19 -5.63
CA ASP A 11 25.68 -7.19 -5.90
C ASP A 11 24.47 -7.55 -5.03
N HIS A 12 24.51 -7.24 -3.74
CA HIS A 12 23.36 -7.20 -2.83
C HIS A 12 22.87 -5.75 -2.75
N ALA A 13 21.62 -5.47 -2.39
CA ALA A 13 21.09 -4.10 -2.26
C ALA A 13 21.79 -3.26 -1.15
N GLY A 14 22.99 -3.65 -0.70
CA GLY A 14 23.71 -3.12 0.45
C GLY A 14 22.98 -3.39 1.76
N LEU A 15 22.10 -4.39 1.79
CA LEU A 15 21.30 -4.77 2.95
C LEU A 15 21.71 -6.19 3.37
N ASP A 16 22.21 -6.32 4.59
CA ASP A 16 22.43 -7.61 5.25
C ASP A 16 21.19 -8.00 6.09
N GLU A 17 21.02 -9.29 6.36
CA GLU A 17 19.91 -9.85 7.15
C GLU A 17 19.82 -9.18 8.53
N THR A 18 20.95 -8.91 9.17
CA THR A 18 21.03 -8.20 10.44
C THR A 18 20.47 -6.78 10.38
N MET A 19 20.58 -6.11 9.21
CA MET A 19 20.03 -4.76 8.99
C MET A 19 18.52 -4.82 8.79
N LEU A 20 18.00 -5.86 8.12
CA LEU A 20 16.56 -6.08 7.93
C LEU A 20 15.84 -6.43 9.23
N GLN A 21 16.55 -7.03 10.19
CA GLN A 21 16.02 -7.39 11.50
C GLN A 21 16.05 -6.22 12.51
N SER A 22 16.70 -5.11 12.17
CA SER A 22 16.78 -3.94 13.05
C SER A 22 15.59 -3.00 12.85
N VAL A 23 14.82 -2.80 13.93
CA VAL A 23 13.70 -1.84 13.98
C VAL A 23 14.18 -0.38 13.87
N GLU A 24 15.46 -0.12 14.14
CA GLU A 24 16.06 1.22 14.18
C GLU A 24 16.66 1.66 12.83
N LEU A 25 16.95 0.71 11.92
CA LEU A 25 17.57 1.00 10.63
C LEU A 25 16.50 1.34 9.59
N ARG A 26 16.40 2.62 9.25
CA ARG A 26 15.59 3.07 8.10
C ARG A 26 16.27 2.64 6.80
N VAL A 27 15.62 1.76 6.04
CA VAL A 27 15.99 1.47 4.65
C VAL A 27 15.78 2.74 3.82
N SER A 28 16.80 3.20 3.10
CA SER A 28 16.63 4.35 2.23
C SER A 28 15.69 4.03 1.07
N TYR A 29 14.99 5.03 0.54
CA TYR A 29 14.12 4.87 -0.64
C TYR A 29 14.84 4.18 -1.82
N ARG A 30 16.13 4.49 -2.01
CA ARG A 30 16.99 3.86 -3.02
C ARG A 30 17.16 2.35 -2.77
N GLN A 31 17.46 1.96 -1.54
CA GLN A 31 17.65 0.55 -1.19
C GLN A 31 16.32 -0.23 -1.29
N GLY A 32 15.22 0.35 -0.85
CA GLY A 32 13.88 -0.24 -1.03
C GLY A 32 13.54 -0.44 -2.52
N SER A 33 13.83 0.56 -3.34
CA SER A 33 13.64 0.48 -4.80
C SER A 33 14.51 -0.62 -5.43
N GLU A 34 15.73 -0.80 -4.94
CA GLU A 34 16.64 -1.87 -5.40
C GLU A 34 16.09 -3.27 -5.10
N VAL A 35 15.60 -3.47 -3.88
CA VAL A 35 14.96 -4.73 -3.47
C VAL A 35 13.75 -5.03 -4.36
N ILE A 36 12.89 -4.03 -4.59
CA ILE A 36 11.70 -4.18 -5.45
C ILE A 36 12.09 -4.55 -6.87
N ARG A 37 13.05 -3.84 -7.46
CA ARG A 37 13.51 -4.11 -8.84
C ARG A 37 13.99 -5.54 -8.99
N ARG A 38 14.80 -6.01 -8.06
CA ARG A 38 15.32 -7.39 -8.05
C ARG A 38 14.22 -8.41 -7.87
N ALA A 39 13.28 -8.15 -6.97
CA ALA A 39 12.14 -9.04 -6.76
C ALA A 39 11.30 -9.16 -8.05
N LEU A 40 11.06 -8.06 -8.76
CA LEU A 40 10.38 -8.06 -10.06
C LEU A 40 11.16 -8.87 -11.11
N GLN A 41 12.48 -8.66 -11.20
CA GLN A 41 13.33 -9.39 -12.16
C GLN A 41 13.40 -10.89 -11.87
N LEU A 42 13.51 -11.28 -10.60
CA LEU A 42 13.65 -12.68 -10.19
C LEU A 42 12.33 -13.46 -10.31
N THR A 43 11.21 -12.82 -10.01
CA THR A 43 9.89 -13.47 -10.05
C THR A 43 9.26 -13.44 -11.43
N GLY A 44 9.58 -12.43 -12.24
CA GLY A 44 8.91 -12.15 -13.52
C GLY A 44 7.43 -11.80 -13.35
N ASP A 45 7.00 -11.48 -12.14
CA ASP A 45 5.58 -11.38 -11.82
C ASP A 45 5.10 -9.93 -11.79
N GLN A 46 4.29 -9.58 -12.80
CA GLN A 46 3.79 -8.23 -13.03
C GLN A 46 2.83 -7.71 -11.93
N HIS A 47 2.28 -8.59 -11.09
CA HIS A 47 1.34 -8.23 -10.01
C HIS A 47 1.94 -8.42 -8.62
N LEU A 48 3.27 -8.33 -8.51
CA LEU A 48 3.96 -8.55 -7.25
C LEU A 48 3.54 -7.58 -6.16
N GLY A 49 3.24 -6.32 -6.51
CA GLY A 49 2.74 -5.34 -5.56
C GLY A 49 1.42 -5.79 -4.95
N LEU A 50 0.44 -6.18 -5.79
CA LEU A 50 -0.86 -6.66 -5.32
C LEU A 50 -0.73 -7.83 -4.34
N ARG A 51 0.12 -8.81 -4.67
CA ARG A 51 0.34 -10.01 -3.86
C ARG A 51 1.15 -9.77 -2.59
N VAL A 52 2.04 -8.79 -2.58
CA VAL A 52 2.75 -8.37 -1.37
C VAL A 52 1.75 -7.69 -0.42
N GLY A 53 0.97 -6.74 -0.93
CA GLY A 53 -0.02 -6.04 -0.11
C GLY A 53 -1.14 -6.95 0.42
N ALA A 54 -1.52 -7.98 -0.33
CA ALA A 54 -2.53 -8.97 0.08
C ALA A 54 -2.06 -9.87 1.24
N ARG A 55 -0.76 -9.86 1.55
CA ARG A 55 -0.15 -10.63 2.64
C ARG A 55 0.18 -9.76 3.86
N GLN A 56 -0.24 -8.49 3.87
CA GLN A 56 -0.06 -7.63 5.05
C GLN A 56 -0.77 -8.21 6.26
N HIS A 57 -0.12 -8.07 7.42
CA HIS A 57 -0.66 -8.46 8.71
C HIS A 57 -0.81 -7.21 9.60
N PRO A 58 -1.85 -7.09 10.46
CA PRO A 58 -2.06 -5.89 11.26
C PRO A 58 -0.90 -5.58 12.21
N THR A 59 -0.15 -6.61 12.62
CA THR A 59 1.06 -6.46 13.44
C THR A 59 2.20 -5.76 12.70
N ALA A 60 2.23 -5.81 11.36
CA ALA A 60 3.21 -5.08 10.55
C ALA A 60 2.97 -3.57 10.59
N TRP A 61 1.77 -3.13 10.99
CA TRP A 61 1.38 -1.72 11.03
C TRP A 61 1.61 -1.07 12.40
N GLY A 62 2.09 -1.82 13.39
CA GLY A 62 2.47 -1.31 14.71
C GLY A 62 1.44 -0.34 15.31
N LEU A 63 1.89 0.86 15.66
CA LEU A 63 1.04 1.90 16.26
C LEU A 63 -0.05 2.42 15.29
N ILE A 64 0.20 2.39 13.98
CA ILE A 64 -0.79 2.76 12.97
C ILE A 64 -1.94 1.76 12.99
N GLY A 65 -1.64 0.46 13.06
CA GLY A 65 -2.64 -0.60 13.20
C GLY A 65 -3.52 -0.38 14.44
N PHE A 66 -2.92 0.01 15.57
CA PHE A 66 -3.65 0.35 16.79
C PHE A 66 -4.52 1.61 16.64
N ALA A 67 -3.97 2.68 16.05
CA ALA A 67 -4.70 3.93 15.83
C ALA A 67 -5.90 3.73 14.89
N LEU A 68 -5.72 2.90 13.85
CA LEU A 68 -6.80 2.44 12.99
C LEU A 68 -7.87 1.76 13.84
N MET A 69 -7.54 0.65 14.52
CA MET A 69 -8.49 -0.12 15.36
C MET A 69 -9.24 0.71 16.41
N SER A 70 -8.63 1.79 16.90
CA SER A 70 -9.19 2.66 17.95
C SER A 70 -10.00 3.85 17.42
N ALA A 71 -10.10 4.03 16.10
CA ALA A 71 -10.90 5.10 15.51
C ALA A 71 -12.40 4.97 15.88
N ASP A 72 -13.22 5.98 15.58
CA ASP A 72 -14.68 5.92 15.79
C ASP A 72 -15.46 5.78 14.49
N THR A 73 -14.82 6.13 13.36
CA THR A 73 -15.31 5.97 11.98
C THR A 73 -14.19 5.50 11.04
N LEU A 74 -14.55 4.96 9.87
CA LEU A 74 -13.57 4.62 8.82
C LEU A 74 -12.85 5.87 8.29
N ARG A 75 -13.50 7.05 8.34
CA ARG A 75 -12.86 8.33 8.06
C ARG A 75 -11.73 8.59 9.03
N ASP A 76 -12.01 8.53 10.33
CA ASP A 76 -11.03 8.81 11.38
C ASP A 76 -9.85 7.83 11.29
N ALA A 77 -10.12 6.57 10.94
CA ALA A 77 -9.08 5.58 10.68
C ALA A 77 -8.17 6.00 9.51
N VAL A 78 -8.73 6.33 8.35
CA VAL A 78 -7.95 6.77 7.17
C VAL A 78 -7.17 8.06 7.47
N GLU A 79 -7.80 9.03 8.12
CA GLU A 79 -7.16 10.29 8.50
C GLU A 79 -6.02 10.07 9.51
N ALA A 80 -6.18 9.15 10.47
CA ALA A 80 -5.10 8.75 11.36
C ALA A 80 -3.95 8.07 10.60
N GLY A 81 -4.27 7.18 9.65
CA GLY A 81 -3.28 6.54 8.77
C GLY A 81 -2.44 7.56 7.99
N VAL A 82 -3.10 8.55 7.38
CA VAL A 82 -2.43 9.67 6.69
C VAL A 82 -1.59 10.50 7.65
N ARG A 83 -2.11 10.81 8.85
CA ARG A 83 -1.40 11.61 9.86
C ARG A 83 -0.13 10.95 10.38
N PHE A 84 -0.14 9.63 10.51
CA PHE A 84 0.97 8.85 11.07
C PHE A 84 1.76 8.06 10.01
N GLN A 85 1.58 8.38 8.73
CA GLN A 85 2.16 7.62 7.62
C GLN A 85 3.69 7.47 7.67
N ASP A 86 4.40 8.46 8.23
CA ASP A 86 5.87 8.42 8.40
C ASP A 86 6.36 7.27 9.29
N LEU A 87 5.45 6.63 10.04
CA LEU A 87 5.72 5.47 10.88
C LEU A 87 5.54 4.12 10.15
N SER A 88 4.96 4.12 8.94
CA SER A 88 4.60 2.89 8.21
C SER A 88 5.76 2.31 7.38
N GLY A 89 6.78 3.11 7.08
CA GLY A 89 7.81 2.76 6.09
C GLY A 89 7.30 2.72 4.65
N ALA A 90 6.07 3.18 4.39
CA ALA A 90 5.52 3.27 3.03
C ALA A 90 6.41 4.14 2.13
N MET A 91 6.57 3.69 0.89
CA MET A 91 7.32 4.41 -0.14
C MET A 91 6.41 5.26 -1.03
N VAL A 92 5.12 5.34 -0.71
CA VAL A 92 4.15 6.28 -1.30
C VAL A 92 3.82 7.37 -0.30
N VAL A 93 3.40 8.54 -0.80
CA VAL A 93 2.89 9.64 0.00
C VAL A 93 1.37 9.59 0.00
N TRP A 94 0.78 9.48 1.19
CA TRP A 94 -0.66 9.38 1.38
C TRP A 94 -1.30 10.75 1.61
N SER A 95 -2.47 10.96 1.02
CA SER A 95 -3.38 12.06 1.35
C SER A 95 -4.83 11.59 1.26
N ALA A 96 -5.75 12.20 2.02
CA ALA A 96 -7.16 11.84 1.99
C ALA A 96 -8.07 13.08 2.06
N GLY A 97 -9.29 12.95 1.55
CA GLY A 97 -10.26 14.04 1.52
C GLY A 97 -11.49 13.72 0.66
N GLU A 98 -12.37 14.71 0.50
CA GLU A 98 -13.49 14.60 -0.43
C GLU A 98 -13.02 14.72 -1.87
N GLY A 99 -13.29 13.71 -2.68
CA GLY A 99 -13.19 13.76 -4.13
C GLY A 99 -14.58 13.69 -4.78
N ASP A 100 -14.62 13.78 -6.12
CA ASP A 100 -15.88 13.79 -6.87
C ASP A 100 -16.74 12.52 -6.66
N ALA A 101 -16.08 11.40 -6.36
CA ALA A 101 -16.72 10.10 -6.13
C ALA A 101 -16.99 9.81 -4.64
N GLY A 102 -16.62 10.70 -3.72
CA GLY A 102 -16.76 10.54 -2.27
C GLY A 102 -15.43 10.64 -1.52
N PHE A 103 -15.41 10.15 -0.27
CA PHE A 103 -14.20 10.19 0.55
C PHE A 103 -13.13 9.27 -0.02
N THR A 104 -11.99 9.85 -0.35
CA THR A 104 -10.96 9.24 -1.20
C THR A 104 -9.60 9.28 -0.51
N LEU A 105 -8.85 8.19 -0.65
CA LEU A 105 -7.45 8.07 -0.27
C LEU A 105 -6.59 8.08 -1.55
N TRP A 106 -5.61 8.97 -1.63
CA TRP A 106 -4.68 9.07 -2.75
C TRP A 106 -3.28 8.62 -2.35
N ALA A 107 -2.59 8.00 -3.30
CA ALA A 107 -1.20 7.57 -3.18
C ALA A 107 -0.33 8.22 -4.27
N ASP A 108 0.53 9.15 -3.87
CA ASP A 108 1.45 9.82 -4.78
C ASP A 108 2.85 9.20 -4.69
N LEU A 109 3.52 9.04 -5.83
CA LEU A 109 4.92 8.63 -5.87
C LEU A 109 5.81 9.84 -5.59
N PRO A 110 6.81 9.74 -4.69
CA PRO A 110 7.60 10.90 -4.25
C PRO A 110 8.59 11.40 -5.32
N ASP A 111 8.91 10.57 -6.32
CA ASP A 111 9.83 10.90 -7.40
C ASP A 111 9.20 10.61 -8.77
N PRO A 112 8.96 11.64 -9.61
CA PRO A 112 8.49 11.46 -10.98
C PRO A 112 9.45 10.70 -11.90
N ALA A 113 10.75 10.64 -11.55
CA ALA A 113 11.77 9.92 -12.30
C ALA A 113 11.92 8.45 -11.88
N LEU A 114 11.05 7.96 -10.99
CA LEU A 114 11.02 6.56 -10.58
C LEU A 114 10.78 5.64 -11.79
N ASP A 115 11.45 4.49 -11.78
CA ASP A 115 11.17 3.40 -12.72
C ASP A 115 9.66 3.06 -12.71
N PRO A 116 8.96 3.08 -13.86
CA PRO A 116 7.53 2.79 -13.92
C PRO A 116 7.11 1.43 -13.35
N ALA A 117 7.97 0.41 -13.44
CA ALA A 117 7.68 -0.91 -12.87
C ALA A 117 7.71 -0.88 -11.34
N ILE A 118 8.65 -0.12 -10.77
CA ILE A 118 8.70 0.11 -9.31
C ILE A 118 7.50 0.95 -8.88
N GLY A 119 7.16 2.01 -9.62
CA GLY A 119 5.97 2.82 -9.33
C GLY A 119 4.68 2.01 -9.33
N THR A 120 4.51 1.13 -10.32
CA THR A 120 3.37 0.20 -10.39
C THR A 120 3.32 -0.70 -9.16
N PHE A 121 4.44 -1.36 -8.83
CA PHE A 121 4.54 -2.19 -7.63
C PHE A 121 4.14 -1.44 -6.36
N LEU A 122 4.65 -0.22 -6.17
CA LEU A 122 4.41 0.56 -4.96
C LEU A 122 2.94 0.93 -4.79
N VAL A 123 2.26 1.34 -5.86
CA VAL A 123 0.84 1.72 -5.79
C VAL A 123 -0.06 0.49 -5.65
N GLU A 124 0.26 -0.61 -6.34
CA GLU A 124 -0.43 -1.88 -6.16
C GLU A 124 -0.32 -2.38 -4.72
N GLU A 125 0.89 -2.40 -4.15
CA GLU A 125 1.15 -2.81 -2.77
C GLU A 125 0.39 -1.91 -1.82
N ALA A 126 0.51 -0.60 -1.96
CA ALA A 126 -0.14 0.39 -1.12
C ALA A 126 -1.66 0.19 -1.00
N PHE A 127 -2.38 0.13 -2.13
CA PHE A 127 -3.84 -0.04 -2.08
C PHE A 127 -4.27 -1.44 -1.69
N SER A 128 -3.53 -2.48 -2.10
CA SER A 128 -3.78 -3.85 -1.68
C SER A 128 -3.68 -3.99 -0.16
N SER A 129 -2.65 -3.37 0.43
CA SER A 129 -2.40 -3.32 1.85
C SER A 129 -3.54 -2.62 2.62
N VAL A 130 -3.99 -1.45 2.15
CA VAL A 130 -5.12 -0.72 2.74
C VAL A 130 -6.38 -1.58 2.78
N VAL A 131 -6.73 -2.25 1.67
CA VAL A 131 -7.95 -3.07 1.60
C VAL A 131 -7.83 -4.30 2.49
N THR A 132 -6.66 -4.95 2.49
CA THR A 132 -6.40 -6.13 3.32
C THR A 132 -6.53 -5.80 4.80
N VAL A 133 -5.87 -4.75 5.27
CA VAL A 133 -5.95 -4.31 6.68
C VAL A 133 -7.37 -3.88 7.04
N THR A 134 -8.06 -3.16 6.15
CA THR A 134 -9.45 -2.74 6.40
C THR A 134 -10.38 -3.94 6.52
N ARG A 135 -10.19 -5.00 5.72
CA ARG A 135 -10.96 -6.26 5.83
C ARG A 135 -10.67 -7.02 7.12
N LEU A 136 -9.43 -6.99 7.60
CA LEU A 136 -9.09 -7.59 8.88
C LEU A 136 -9.78 -6.87 10.05
N ALA A 137 -10.00 -5.56 9.94
CA ALA A 137 -10.71 -4.77 10.95
C ALA A 137 -12.25 -4.84 10.83
N LEU A 138 -12.80 -4.76 9.61
CA LEU A 138 -14.25 -4.60 9.37
C LEU A 138 -14.95 -5.89 8.92
N GLY A 139 -14.18 -6.91 8.56
CA GLY A 139 -14.66 -8.17 8.02
C GLY A 139 -14.40 -8.33 6.51
N PRO A 140 -14.50 -9.57 6.01
CA PRO A 140 -14.11 -9.94 4.65
C PRO A 140 -14.99 -9.36 3.56
N ASP A 141 -16.12 -8.72 3.89
CA ASP A 141 -17.06 -8.12 2.95
C ASP A 141 -16.75 -6.65 2.61
N PHE A 142 -15.77 -6.03 3.27
CA PHE A 142 -15.38 -4.66 2.94
C PHE A 142 -14.86 -4.55 1.51
N ARG A 143 -15.45 -3.64 0.72
CA ARG A 143 -15.04 -3.32 -0.65
C ARG A 143 -14.98 -1.80 -0.79
N PRO A 144 -13.90 -1.23 -1.37
CA PRO A 144 -13.92 0.16 -1.83
C PRO A 144 -15.04 0.38 -2.86
N ARG A 145 -15.34 1.65 -3.16
CA ARG A 145 -16.31 1.99 -4.22
C ARG A 145 -15.68 2.00 -5.60
N LEU A 146 -14.42 2.38 -5.68
CA LEU A 146 -13.66 2.54 -6.91
C LEU A 146 -12.17 2.55 -6.56
N VAL A 147 -11.36 1.92 -7.40
CA VAL A 147 -9.90 2.09 -7.39
C VAL A 147 -9.46 2.62 -8.74
N GLU A 148 -8.60 3.62 -8.74
CA GLU A 148 -8.05 4.25 -9.93
C GLU A 148 -6.53 4.18 -9.89
N PHE A 149 -5.93 3.78 -11.00
CA PHE A 149 -4.49 3.69 -11.20
C PHE A 149 -4.07 4.57 -12.37
N THR A 150 -2.92 5.23 -12.26
CA THR A 150 -2.38 6.08 -13.34
C THR A 150 -1.74 5.28 -14.46
N PHE A 151 -1.28 4.06 -14.17
CA PHE A 151 -0.66 3.17 -15.15
C PHE A 151 -1.71 2.55 -16.09
N PRO A 152 -1.31 2.13 -17.31
CA PRO A 152 -2.21 1.47 -18.26
C PRO A 152 -2.65 0.10 -17.77
N ALA A 153 -3.83 -0.35 -18.20
CA ALA A 153 -4.33 -1.67 -17.84
C ALA A 153 -3.34 -2.77 -18.25
N PRO A 154 -2.97 -3.71 -17.35
CA PRO A 154 -2.19 -4.88 -17.71
C PRO A 154 -3.03 -5.87 -18.52
N ASP A 155 -2.36 -6.85 -19.14
CA ASP A 155 -3.02 -7.89 -19.95
C ASP A 155 -4.02 -8.73 -19.13
N ASP A 156 -3.74 -8.92 -17.83
CA ASP A 156 -4.60 -9.62 -16.90
C ASP A 156 -5.03 -8.71 -15.75
N ILE A 157 -6.32 -8.36 -15.72
CA ILE A 157 -6.91 -7.51 -14.67
C ILE A 157 -7.63 -8.33 -13.58
N ARG A 158 -7.76 -9.65 -13.75
CA ARG A 158 -8.48 -10.51 -12.77
C ARG A 158 -7.91 -10.39 -11.34
N PRO A 159 -6.58 -10.30 -11.13
CA PRO A 159 -6.04 -10.11 -9.78
C PRO A 159 -6.52 -8.82 -9.10
N PHE A 160 -6.80 -7.76 -9.87
CA PHE A 160 -7.36 -6.52 -9.34
C PHE A 160 -8.83 -6.71 -8.95
N ASP A 161 -9.63 -7.34 -9.82
CA ASP A 161 -11.04 -7.60 -9.54
C ASP A 161 -11.23 -8.50 -8.31
N ASP A 162 -10.47 -9.59 -8.22
CA ASP A 162 -10.50 -10.54 -7.11
C ASP A 162 -10.11 -9.87 -5.79
N LEU A 163 -9.06 -9.03 -5.83
CA LEU A 163 -8.56 -8.35 -4.65
C LEU A 163 -9.48 -7.22 -4.22
N PHE A 164 -9.86 -6.29 -5.11
CA PHE A 164 -10.59 -5.09 -4.71
C PHE A 164 -12.10 -5.34 -4.59
N GLY A 165 -12.65 -6.20 -5.45
CA GLY A 165 -14.08 -6.52 -5.52
C GLY A 165 -14.97 -5.29 -5.76
N CYS A 166 -14.44 -4.31 -6.49
CA CYS A 166 -15.10 -3.09 -6.93
C CYS A 166 -14.59 -2.72 -8.34
N PRO A 167 -15.22 -1.77 -9.03
CA PRO A 167 -14.69 -1.25 -10.28
C PRO A 167 -13.25 -0.75 -10.12
N VAL A 168 -12.40 -1.10 -11.09
CA VAL A 168 -11.02 -0.62 -11.20
C VAL A 168 -10.85 0.13 -12.52
N ARG A 169 -10.25 1.31 -12.46
CA ARG A 169 -9.93 2.14 -13.64
C ARG A 169 -8.42 2.30 -13.77
N PHE A 170 -7.96 2.20 -15.00
CA PHE A 170 -6.56 2.39 -15.37
C PHE A 170 -6.42 3.65 -16.22
N THR A 171 -5.20 4.17 -16.35
CA THR A 171 -4.92 5.43 -17.06
C THR A 171 -5.72 6.62 -16.49
N ALA A 172 -5.97 6.59 -15.18
CA ALA A 172 -6.61 7.69 -14.46
C ALA A 172 -5.62 8.85 -14.21
N PRO A 173 -6.11 10.08 -13.94
CA PRO A 173 -5.21 11.22 -13.69
C PRO A 173 -4.44 11.11 -12.37
N ARG A 174 -4.91 10.30 -11.41
CA ARG A 174 -4.26 10.10 -10.10
C ARG A 174 -4.57 8.71 -9.55
N ASN A 175 -3.66 8.17 -8.74
CA ASN A 175 -3.93 6.94 -8.02
C ASN A 175 -4.90 7.24 -6.87
N ALA A 176 -6.05 6.57 -6.84
CA ALA A 176 -7.11 6.84 -5.88
C ALA A 176 -7.82 5.57 -5.43
N LEU A 177 -8.16 5.50 -4.14
CA LEU A 177 -9.05 4.51 -3.58
C LEU A 177 -10.22 5.25 -2.94
N VAL A 178 -11.40 5.13 -3.54
CA VAL A 178 -12.64 5.72 -3.03
C VAL A 178 -13.20 4.81 -1.95
N VAL A 179 -13.15 5.25 -0.71
CA VAL A 179 -13.47 4.44 0.47
C VAL A 179 -14.97 4.22 0.57
N TYR A 180 -15.75 5.30 0.48
CA TYR A 180 -17.21 5.28 0.42
C TYR A 180 -17.70 6.46 -0.42
N GLY A 181 -18.90 6.32 -0.99
CA GLY A 181 -19.49 7.36 -1.82
C GLY A 181 -19.84 8.60 -0.99
N ALA A 182 -20.06 9.73 -1.64
CA ALA A 182 -20.51 10.94 -0.97
C ALA A 182 -21.70 10.63 -0.04
N ALA A 183 -21.59 10.99 1.24
CA ALA A 183 -22.71 10.88 2.14
C ALA A 183 -23.88 11.68 1.54
N PRO A 184 -25.12 11.15 1.54
CA PRO A 184 -26.26 11.99 1.22
C PRO A 184 -26.26 13.19 2.19
N ALA A 185 -26.71 14.36 1.73
CA ALA A 185 -26.83 15.55 2.58
C ALA A 185 -27.71 15.20 3.81
N GLY A 186 -27.05 14.94 4.95
CA GLY A 186 -27.66 14.25 6.10
C GLY A 186 -26.77 13.09 6.55
N GLY A 187 -25.74 13.44 7.33
CA GLY A 187 -24.61 12.57 7.68
C GLY A 187 -25.00 11.16 8.13
N VAL A 188 -24.29 10.18 7.59
CA VAL A 188 -24.32 8.80 8.08
C VAL A 188 -23.23 8.68 9.14
N SER A 189 -23.62 8.35 10.38
CA SER A 189 -22.66 7.92 11.38
C SER A 189 -22.23 6.49 11.04
N ASP A 190 -21.12 6.34 10.33
CA ASP A 190 -20.47 5.05 10.10
C ASP A 190 -19.76 4.63 11.40
N ARG A 191 -20.53 4.04 12.33
CA ARG A 191 -20.04 3.64 13.67
C ARG A 191 -19.09 2.44 13.59
N TRP A 192 -17.83 2.74 13.31
CA TRP A 192 -16.67 1.83 13.35
C TRP A 192 -16.45 1.23 14.75
N ALA A 193 -16.73 1.95 15.84
CA ALA A 193 -16.46 1.48 17.20
C ALA A 193 -17.29 0.27 17.67
N SER A 194 -18.40 -0.07 16.98
CA SER A 194 -19.35 -1.08 17.49
C SER A 194 -18.98 -2.54 17.20
N ARG A 195 -18.00 -2.81 16.34
CA ARG A 195 -17.59 -4.16 15.92
C ARG A 195 -16.23 -4.63 16.46
N VAL A 196 -15.27 -3.73 16.69
CA VAL A 196 -13.88 -4.13 17.06
C VAL A 196 -13.73 -4.52 18.54
N LEU A 197 -14.64 -4.11 19.42
CA LEU A 197 -14.58 -4.37 20.87
C LEU A 197 -15.56 -5.44 21.38
N ARG A 198 -16.13 -6.27 20.50
CA ARG A 198 -16.99 -7.43 20.89
C ARG A 198 -16.49 -8.76 20.32
N GLY A 199 -15.17 -8.94 20.34
CA GLY A 199 -14.50 -10.23 20.17
C GLY A 199 -13.89 -10.68 21.49
#